data_AF-A0A7J3SBQ9-F1
#
_entry.id   AF-A0A7J3SBQ9-F1
#
_cell.length_a   1.000
_cell.length_b   1.000
_cell.length_c   1.000
_cell.angle_alpha   90.00
_cell.angle_beta   90.00
_cell.angle_gamma   90.00
#
_symmetry.space_group_name_H-M   'P 1'
#
loop_
_entity.id
_entity.type
_entity.pdbx_description
1 polymer ?
#
loop_
_entity_poly.entity_id
_entity_poly.type
_entity_poly.pdbx_seq_one_letter_code
_entity_poly.pdbx_strand_id
1 'polypeptide(L)'
;MAKEGKVSEDVAELREVLNVISEFIDKLPKILNELISALYAADIGEKLGKSVGEYYKKLKESGIPDDVAIKLTEAYAKEAQTPMKILGELISRFSGGRGLREELEGLRDMQRKRLEESKEKRGGTEETEKS
;
A
#
# COMPACT_ATOMS: atom_id res chain seq x y z
N MET A 1 -3.28 -30.43 51.61
CA MET A 1 -4.47 -30.01 50.85
C MET A 1 -4.48 -28.51 50.48
N ALA A 2 -4.06 -27.57 51.34
CA ALA A 2 -4.11 -26.12 51.01
C ALA A 2 -3.18 -25.65 49.87
N LYS A 3 -2.11 -26.39 49.54
CA LYS A 3 -1.11 -25.98 48.54
C LYS A 3 -1.51 -26.31 47.09
N GLU A 4 -2.30 -27.37 46.89
CA GLU A 4 -2.76 -27.79 45.56
C GLU A 4 -3.92 -26.91 45.03
N GLY A 5 -4.81 -26.44 45.91
CA GLY A 5 -5.87 -25.51 45.52
C GLY A 5 -5.33 -24.17 45.02
N LYS A 6 -4.26 -23.65 45.64
CA LYS A 6 -3.65 -22.36 45.27
C LYS A 6 -2.93 -22.40 43.92
N VAL A 7 -2.21 -23.49 43.63
CA VAL A 7 -1.55 -23.70 42.32
C VAL A 7 -2.58 -23.82 41.20
N SER A 8 -3.74 -24.45 41.47
CA SER A 8 -4.83 -24.53 40.49
C SER A 8 -5.44 -23.16 40.18
N GLU A 9 -5.53 -22.28 41.17
CA GLU A 9 -6.05 -20.92 41.04
C GLU A 9 -5.08 -20.03 40.24
N ASP A 10 -3.78 -20.06 40.56
CA ASP A 10 -2.73 -19.32 39.83
C ASP A 10 -2.67 -19.72 38.33
N VAL A 11 -2.86 -21.01 38.03
CA VAL A 11 -2.90 -21.52 36.65
C VAL A 11 -4.17 -21.08 35.91
N ALA A 12 -5.29 -20.93 36.62
CA ALA A 12 -6.53 -20.42 36.04
C ALA A 12 -6.42 -18.93 35.69
N GLU A 13 -5.88 -18.11 36.59
CA GLU A 13 -5.60 -16.69 36.34
C GLU A 13 -4.66 -16.50 35.14
N LEU A 14 -3.58 -17.29 35.06
CA LEU A 14 -2.65 -17.20 33.93
C LEU A 14 -3.34 -17.55 32.60
N ARG A 15 -4.23 -18.55 32.60
CA ARG A 15 -5.02 -18.92 31.41
C ARG A 15 -5.95 -17.79 30.98
N GLU A 16 -6.58 -17.09 31.91
CA GLU A 16 -7.41 -15.92 31.58
C GLU A 16 -6.60 -14.81 30.94
N VAL A 17 -5.42 -14.48 31.50
CA VAL A 17 -4.52 -13.47 30.91
C VAL A 17 -4.08 -13.88 29.51
N LEU A 18 -3.70 -15.14 29.31
CA LEU A 18 -3.29 -15.65 27.99
C LEU A 18 -4.44 -15.64 26.98
N ASN A 19 -5.67 -15.90 27.41
CA ASN A 19 -6.84 -15.78 26.54
C ASN A 19 -7.06 -14.33 26.09
N VAL A 20 -6.99 -13.36 27.01
CA VAL A 20 -7.11 -11.93 26.67
C VAL A 20 -6.02 -11.50 25.68
N ILE A 21 -4.78 -11.97 25.87
CA ILE A 21 -3.67 -11.69 24.95
C ILE A 21 -3.93 -12.34 23.59
N SER A 22 -4.43 -13.57 23.55
CA SER A 22 -4.74 -14.28 22.30
C SER A 22 -5.83 -13.55 21.50
N GLU A 23 -6.90 -13.13 22.16
CA GLU A 23 -7.96 -12.33 21.54
C GLU A 23 -7.45 -10.99 20.99
N PHE A 24 -6.43 -10.40 21.62
CA PHE A 24 -5.82 -9.17 21.12
C PHE A 24 -4.94 -9.45 19.89
N ILE A 25 -4.16 -10.53 19.91
CA ILE A 25 -3.34 -10.95 18.77
C ILE A 25 -4.20 -11.21 17.54
N ASP A 26 -5.37 -11.83 17.70
CA ASP A 26 -6.31 -12.08 16.60
C ASP A 26 -6.88 -10.79 15.98
N LYS A 27 -6.90 -9.68 16.74
CA LYS A 27 -7.40 -8.37 16.29
C LYS A 27 -6.31 -7.51 15.62
N LEU A 28 -5.03 -7.80 15.86
CA LEU A 28 -3.91 -7.03 15.30
C LEU A 28 -3.94 -6.94 13.77
N PRO A 29 -4.19 -8.03 13.00
CA PRO A 29 -4.24 -7.94 11.54
C PRO A 29 -5.30 -6.96 11.04
N LYS A 30 -6.47 -6.92 11.70
CA LYS A 30 -7.57 -6.02 11.33
C LYS A 30 -7.21 -4.56 11.58
N ILE A 31 -6.65 -4.25 12.75
CA ILE A 31 -6.22 -2.88 13.09
C ILE A 31 -5.14 -2.39 12.12
N LEU A 32 -4.17 -3.25 11.79
CA LEU A 32 -3.14 -2.94 10.80
C LEU A 32 -3.77 -2.70 9.42
N ASN A 33 -4.68 -3.57 8.98
CA ASN A 33 -5.38 -3.41 7.69
C ASN A 33 -6.22 -2.13 7.63
N GLU A 34 -6.87 -1.73 8.71
CA GLU A 34 -7.64 -0.48 8.80
C GLU A 34 -6.72 0.75 8.73
N LEU A 35 -5.60 0.75 9.46
CA LEU A 35 -4.60 1.81 9.41
C LEU A 35 -3.99 1.93 8.01
N ILE A 36 -3.63 0.79 7.41
CA ILE A 36 -3.15 0.71 6.04
C ILE A 36 -4.22 1.24 5.08
N SER A 37 -5.47 0.79 5.18
CA SER A 37 -6.54 1.27 4.30
C SER A 37 -6.77 2.78 4.43
N ALA A 38 -6.66 3.34 5.64
CA ALA A 38 -6.72 4.77 5.87
C ALA A 38 -5.52 5.52 5.24
N LEU A 39 -4.33 4.91 5.24
CA LEU A 39 -3.14 5.42 4.54
C LEU A 39 -3.19 5.21 3.02
N TYR A 40 -3.89 4.19 2.52
CA TYR A 40 -4.05 3.95 1.08
C TYR A 40 -5.29 4.66 0.49
N ALA A 41 -6.06 5.38 1.31
CA ALA A 41 -7.11 6.27 0.81
C ALA A 41 -6.50 7.25 -0.22
N ALA A 42 -7.23 7.51 -1.31
CA ALA A 42 -6.76 8.25 -2.49
C ALA A 42 -6.02 9.58 -2.19
N ASP A 43 -6.31 10.17 -1.03
CA ASP A 43 -5.66 11.35 -0.45
C ASP A 43 -4.12 11.25 -0.36
N ILE A 44 -3.55 10.07 -0.06
CA ILE A 44 -2.08 9.93 0.03
C ILE A 44 -1.42 9.94 -1.35
N GLY A 45 -2.03 9.30 -2.35
CA GLY A 45 -1.53 9.33 -3.73
C GLY A 45 -1.56 10.75 -4.31
N GLU A 46 -2.63 11.50 -4.04
CA GLU A 46 -2.77 12.90 -4.44
C GLU A 46 -1.75 13.80 -3.74
N LYS A 47 -1.61 13.70 -2.42
CA LYS A 47 -0.61 14.45 -1.64
C LYS A 47 0.82 14.13 -2.09
N LEU A 48 1.11 12.87 -2.37
CA LEU A 48 2.42 12.45 -2.86
C LEU A 48 2.69 13.03 -4.25
N GLY A 49 1.74 12.91 -5.18
CA GLY A 49 1.87 13.48 -6.52
C GLY A 49 2.07 15.00 -6.49
N LYS A 50 1.32 15.70 -5.63
CA LYS A 50 1.48 17.15 -5.41
C LYS A 50 2.87 17.49 -4.87
N SER A 51 3.34 16.75 -3.86
CA SER A 51 4.68 16.96 -3.28
C SER A 51 5.80 16.76 -4.31
N VAL A 52 5.72 15.71 -5.13
CA VAL A 52 6.69 15.43 -6.20
C VAL A 52 6.67 16.54 -7.26
N GLY A 53 5.49 17.00 -7.67
CA GLY A 53 5.36 18.09 -8.64
C GLY A 53 5.87 19.44 -8.10
N GLU A 54 5.59 19.77 -6.84
CA GLU A 54 6.11 20.97 -6.18
C GLU A 54 7.63 20.92 -6.03
N TYR A 55 8.20 19.76 -5.73
CA TYR A 55 9.64 19.57 -5.66
C TYR A 55 10.30 19.86 -7.02
N TYR A 56 9.80 19.27 -8.10
CA TYR A 56 10.27 19.57 -9.46
C TYR A 56 10.20 21.05 -9.80
N LYS A 57 9.05 21.69 -9.52
CA LYS A 57 8.84 23.12 -9.77
C LYS A 57 9.89 23.98 -9.05
N LYS A 58 10.17 23.69 -7.78
CA LYS A 58 11.19 24.41 -7.00
C LYS A 58 12.60 24.22 -7.55
N LEU A 59 12.96 23.01 -8.00
CA LEU A 59 14.26 22.78 -8.63
C LEU A 59 14.43 23.66 -9.87
N LYS A 60 13.41 23.72 -10.74
CA LYS A 60 13.40 24.58 -11.93
C LYS A 60 13.50 26.06 -11.58
N GLU A 61 12.72 26.51 -10.60
CA GLU A 61 12.74 27.90 -10.13
C GLU A 61 14.12 28.29 -9.56
N SER A 62 14.85 27.34 -8.97
CA SER A 62 16.22 27.56 -8.49
C SER A 62 17.29 27.54 -9.60
N GLY A 63 16.90 27.39 -10.87
CA GLY A 63 17.80 27.40 -12.02
C GLY A 63 18.48 26.05 -12.30
N ILE A 64 17.98 24.94 -11.72
CA ILE A 64 18.48 23.61 -12.03
C ILE A 64 18.02 23.22 -13.45
N PRO A 65 18.94 22.73 -14.32
CA PRO A 65 18.59 22.24 -15.66
C PRO A 65 17.51 21.17 -15.64
N ASP A 66 16.67 21.15 -16.68
CA ASP A 66 15.46 20.31 -16.76
C ASP A 66 15.79 18.82 -16.59
N ASP A 67 16.85 18.33 -17.22
CA ASP A 67 17.31 16.94 -17.15
C ASP A 67 17.78 16.55 -15.74
N VAL A 68 18.46 17.46 -15.05
CA VAL A 68 18.91 17.26 -13.67
C VAL A 68 17.72 17.32 -12.71
N ALA A 69 16.79 18.26 -12.92
CA ALA A 69 15.59 18.41 -12.11
C ALA A 69 14.68 17.17 -12.21
N ILE A 70 14.52 16.60 -13.40
CA ILE A 70 13.79 15.34 -13.62
C ILE A 70 14.46 14.21 -12.84
N LYS A 71 15.78 14.02 -12.97
CA LYS A 71 16.50 12.95 -12.26
C LYS A 71 16.37 13.05 -10.74
N LEU A 72 16.50 14.26 -10.18
CA LEU A 72 16.35 14.49 -8.74
C LEU A 72 14.91 14.23 -8.27
N THR A 73 13.93 14.63 -9.08
CA THR A 73 12.50 14.40 -8.78
C THR A 73 12.17 12.91 -8.84
N GLU A 74 12.70 12.17 -9.81
CA GLU A 74 12.54 10.71 -9.88
C GLU A 74 13.15 10.00 -8.67
N ALA A 75 14.32 10.45 -8.22
CA ALA A 75 14.96 9.94 -7.01
C ALA A 75 14.10 10.22 -5.76
N TYR A 76 13.60 11.46 -5.62
CA TYR A 76 12.70 11.85 -4.55
C TYR A 76 11.41 11.02 -4.53
N ALA A 77 10.77 10.84 -5.70
CA ALA A 77 9.56 10.04 -5.83
C ALA A 77 9.79 8.56 -5.47
N LYS A 78 10.94 7.99 -5.84
CA LYS A 78 11.31 6.61 -5.46
C LYS A 78 11.46 6.47 -3.95
N GLU A 79 12.13 7.41 -3.30
CA GLU A 79 12.34 7.38 -1.85
C GLU A 79 11.03 7.55 -1.09
N ALA A 80 10.17 8.47 -1.55
CA ALA A 80 8.85 8.68 -0.96
C ALA A 80 7.91 7.47 -1.11
N GLN A 81 8.16 6.57 -2.06
CA GLN A 81 7.45 5.30 -2.21
C GLN A 81 8.01 4.17 -1.33
N THR A 82 9.23 4.29 -0.82
CA THR A 82 9.90 3.23 -0.03
C THR A 82 9.09 2.78 1.18
N PRO A 83 8.52 3.67 2.02
CA PRO A 83 7.71 3.26 3.17
C PRO A 83 6.48 2.43 2.76
N MET A 84 5.82 2.82 1.67
CA MET A 84 4.67 2.07 1.14
C MET A 84 5.06 0.69 0.62
N LYS A 85 6.20 0.55 -0.04
CA LYS A 85 6.72 -0.75 -0.51
C LYS A 85 7.00 -1.69 0.66
N ILE A 86 7.69 -1.20 1.69
CA ILE A 86 7.99 -1.98 2.90
C ILE A 86 6.69 -2.42 3.59
N LEU A 87 5.72 -1.51 3.72
CA LEU A 87 4.39 -1.82 4.24
C LEU A 87 3.69 -2.89 3.41
N GLY A 88 3.66 -2.74 2.08
CA GLY A 88 3.08 -3.71 1.15
C GLY A 88 3.72 -5.10 1.27
N GLU A 89 5.05 -5.17 1.36
CA GLU A 89 5.78 -6.41 1.59
C GLU A 89 5.45 -7.05 2.95
N LEU A 90 5.33 -6.26 4.00
CA LEU A 90 4.98 -6.73 5.34
C LEU A 90 3.56 -7.33 5.35
N ILE A 91 2.60 -6.62 4.78
CA ILE A 91 1.22 -7.11 4.62
C ILE A 91 1.21 -8.40 3.80
N SER A 92 1.96 -8.46 2.71
CA SER A 92 2.03 -9.64 1.85
C SER A 92 2.57 -10.87 2.58
N ARG A 93 3.52 -10.68 3.49
CA ARG A 93 4.07 -11.75 4.35
C ARG A 93 3.06 -12.23 5.40
N PHE A 94 2.30 -11.33 6.01
CA PHE A 94 1.33 -11.68 7.06
C PHE A 94 -0.03 -12.16 6.54
N SER A 95 -0.46 -11.71 5.35
CA SER A 95 -1.70 -12.14 4.69
C SER A 95 -1.57 -13.47 3.94
N GLY A 96 -0.41 -14.12 4.00
CA GLY A 96 -0.22 -15.45 3.45
C GLY A 96 -0.25 -15.51 1.91
N GLY A 97 0.33 -14.53 1.21
CA GLY A 97 0.80 -14.63 -0.19
C GLY A 97 -0.18 -15.02 -1.32
N ARG A 98 -1.42 -15.43 -1.03
CA ARG A 98 -2.40 -15.91 -2.01
C ARG A 98 -3.43 -14.85 -2.37
N GLY A 99 -4.09 -14.21 -1.38
CA GLY A 99 -5.15 -13.23 -1.65
C GLY A 99 -4.66 -11.96 -2.37
N LEU A 100 -3.53 -11.40 -1.93
CA LEU A 100 -2.94 -10.21 -2.54
C LEU A 100 -2.39 -10.47 -3.96
N ARG A 101 -1.97 -11.71 -4.25
CA ARG A 101 -1.47 -12.07 -5.57
C ARG A 101 -2.60 -12.16 -6.59
N GLU A 102 -3.74 -12.75 -6.21
CA GLU A 102 -4.95 -12.78 -7.04
C GLU A 102 -5.53 -11.37 -7.25
N GLU A 103 -5.52 -10.52 -6.22
CA GLU A 103 -6.00 -9.13 -6.33
C GLU A 103 -5.08 -8.24 -7.19
N LEU A 104 -3.75 -8.40 -7.07
CA LEU A 104 -2.77 -7.71 -7.92
C LEU A 104 -2.78 -8.21 -9.37
N GLU A 105 -3.02 -9.51 -9.59
CA GLU A 105 -3.24 -10.07 -10.93
C GLU A 105 -4.52 -9.50 -11.56
N GLY A 106 -5.63 -9.43 -10.81
CA GLY A 106 -6.88 -8.81 -11.26
C GLY A 106 -6.75 -7.31 -11.58
N LEU A 107 -6.00 -6.54 -10.77
CA LEU A 107 -5.71 -5.13 -11.03
C LEU A 107 -4.85 -4.94 -12.29
N ARG A 108 -3.87 -5.84 -12.53
CA ARG A 108 -3.05 -5.85 -13.75
C ARG A 108 -3.88 -6.13 -14.99
N ASP A 109 -4.79 -7.09 -14.92
CA ASP A 109 -5.66 -7.46 -16.04
C ASP A 109 -6.66 -6.36 -16.36
N MET A 110 -7.24 -5.70 -15.35
CA MET A 110 -8.08 -4.52 -15.55
C MET A 110 -7.32 -3.35 -16.20
N GLN A 111 -6.10 -3.06 -15.77
CA GLN A 111 -5.28 -2.01 -16.39
C GLN A 111 -4.93 -2.35 -17.84
N ARG A 112 -4.62 -3.62 -18.13
CA ARG A 112 -4.32 -4.11 -19.49
C ARG A 112 -5.53 -3.97 -20.40
N LYS A 113 -6.72 -4.39 -19.95
CA LYS A 113 -7.99 -4.18 -20.66
C LYS A 113 -8.29 -2.71 -20.92
N ARG A 114 -8.13 -1.85 -19.90
CA ARG A 114 -8.37 -0.40 -20.05
C ARG A 114 -7.39 0.23 -21.05
N LEU A 115 -6.16 -0.26 -21.11
CA LEU A 115 -5.15 0.19 -22.08
C LEU A 115 -5.46 -0.29 -23.50
N GLU A 116 -5.97 -1.51 -23.66
CA GLU A 116 -6.44 -2.06 -24.95
C GLU A 116 -7.69 -1.32 -25.45
N GLU A 117 -8.70 -1.12 -24.61
CA GLU A 117 -9.90 -0.33 -24.93
C GLU A 117 -9.56 1.13 -25.29
N SER A 118 -8.56 1.72 -24.63
CA SER A 118 -8.08 3.06 -24.96
C SER A 118 -7.27 3.13 -26.27
N LYS A 119 -6.68 2.02 -26.72
CA LYS A 119 -5.99 1.92 -28.02
C LYS A 119 -6.98 1.69 -29.16
N GLU A 120 -8.00 0.86 -28.96
CA GLU A 120 -9.09 0.66 -29.93
C GLU A 120 -9.86 1.96 -30.19
N LYS A 121 -10.15 2.74 -29.15
CA LYS A 121 -10.81 4.05 -29.29
C LYS A 121 -9.94 5.13 -29.97
N ARG A 122 -8.61 4.97 -30.00
CA ARG A 122 -7.69 5.86 -30.72
C ARG A 122 -7.43 5.42 -32.16
N GLY A 123 -7.49 4.11 -32.45
CA GLY A 123 -7.37 3.58 -33.81
C GLY A 123 -8.57 3.87 -34.71
N GLY A 124 -9.78 3.98 -34.13
CA GLY A 124 -11.00 4.29 -34.89
C GLY A 124 -11.17 5.75 -35.33
N THR A 125 -10.32 6.66 -34.87
CA THR A 125 -10.37 8.10 -35.24
C THR A 125 -9.43 8.48 -36.39
N GLU A 126 -8.51 7.62 -36.82
CA GLU A 126 -7.60 7.92 -37.94
C GLU A 126 -8.15 7.46 -39.32
N GLU A 127 -9.18 6.61 -39.38
CA GLU A 127 -9.75 6.13 -40.66
C GLU A 127 -10.89 7.00 -41.23
N THR A 128 -11.39 8.01 -40.50
CA THR A 128 -12.49 8.87 -40.97
C THR A 128 -12.07 10.21 -41.56
N GLU A 129 -10.78 10.58 -41.55
CA GLU A 129 -10.29 11.81 -42.21
C GLU A 129 -9.68 11.59 -43.61
N LYS A 130 -9.76 10.37 -44.15
CA LYS A 130 -9.25 10.03 -45.49
C LYS A 130 -10.35 9.37 -46.34
N SER A 131 -11.42 10.10 -46.62
CA SER A 131 -12.36 9.79 -47.71
C SER A 131 -12.95 11.07 -48.27
#